data_AF-A0A3E0KLJ0-F1
#
_entry.id   AF-A0A3E0KLJ0-F1
#
_cell.length_a   1.000
_cell.length_b   1.000
_cell.length_c   1.000
_cell.angle_alpha   90.00
_cell.angle_beta   90.00
_cell.angle_gamma   90.00
#
_symmetry.space_group_name_H-M   'P 1'
#
loop_
_entity.id
_entity.type
_entity.pdbx_description
1 polymer ?
#
loop_
_entity_poly.entity_id
_entity_poly.type
_entity_poly.pdbx_seq_one_letter_code
_entity_poly.pdbx_strand_id
1 'polypeptide(L)'
;MRFSRWLAWGLLAALLVTFAWPAAASAQTATPEEAWDVVFSGVVVLRVRFGIDDLTPLQRQHRIYQNLREAVDRLGADLSPDLVQVTEADGEVYLQLGPYVITVVDEAHARYQRSTRQGLAAIWAANLRRAIERYIEVHSNI
;
A
#
# COMPACT_ATOMS: atom_id res chain seq x y z
N MET A 1 -42.98 -43.39 64.02
CA MET A 1 -41.71 -42.61 64.00
C MET A 1 -42.02 -41.26 63.35
N ARG A 2 -42.43 -40.26 64.14
CA ARG A 2 -41.66 -39.09 64.67
C ARG A 2 -41.18 -38.08 63.59
N PHE A 3 -41.83 -36.90 63.60
CA PHE A 3 -41.34 -35.51 63.49
C PHE A 3 -40.31 -35.14 62.38
N SER A 4 -40.61 -34.23 61.43
CA SER A 4 -40.78 -32.76 61.51
C SER A 4 -39.47 -31.95 61.35
N ARG A 5 -39.43 -31.13 60.27
CA ARG A 5 -38.73 -29.81 60.08
C ARG A 5 -37.19 -29.87 60.18
N TRP A 6 -36.40 -29.24 59.31
CA TRP A 6 -35.87 -27.86 59.36
C TRP A 6 -35.24 -27.56 57.98
N LEU A 7 -35.74 -26.62 57.16
CA LEU A 7 -35.14 -25.29 56.91
C LEU A 7 -33.63 -25.21 57.16
N ALA A 8 -32.81 -24.97 56.12
CA ALA A 8 -32.29 -23.62 55.86
C ALA A 8 -31.19 -23.52 54.76
N TRP A 9 -31.44 -22.63 53.79
CA TRP A 9 -30.53 -21.61 53.22
C TRP A 9 -29.18 -22.02 52.58
N GLY A 10 -28.98 -21.64 51.31
CA GLY A 10 -27.65 -21.66 50.71
C GLY A 10 -27.56 -21.33 49.22
N LEU A 11 -27.81 -20.06 48.86
CA LEU A 11 -27.10 -19.32 47.80
C LEU A 11 -27.34 -19.69 46.31
N LEU A 12 -28.25 -18.92 45.71
CA LEU A 12 -28.02 -18.09 44.51
C LEU A 12 -26.62 -18.22 43.87
N ALA A 13 -26.57 -18.84 42.69
CA ALA A 13 -25.53 -18.58 41.70
C ALA A 13 -26.21 -18.24 40.36
N ALA A 14 -26.60 -16.97 40.23
CA ALA A 14 -27.05 -16.41 38.97
C ALA A 14 -25.84 -16.41 38.00
N LEU A 15 -25.87 -17.34 37.04
CA LEU A 15 -24.87 -17.45 35.99
C LEU A 15 -25.11 -16.31 34.98
N LEU A 16 -24.56 -15.13 35.26
CA LEU A 16 -24.46 -14.04 34.29
C LEU A 16 -23.44 -14.45 33.22
N VAL A 17 -23.94 -15.05 32.14
CA VAL A 17 -23.18 -15.18 30.89
C VAL A 17 -23.08 -13.78 30.30
N THR A 18 -22.01 -13.08 30.62
CA THR A 18 -21.64 -11.85 29.93
C THR A 18 -21.25 -12.22 28.51
N PHE A 19 -22.16 -11.96 27.57
CA PHE A 19 -21.82 -11.85 26.17
C PHE A 19 -20.79 -10.72 26.03
N ALA A 20 -19.52 -11.11 26.01
CA ALA A 20 -18.43 -10.23 25.61
C ALA A 20 -18.66 -9.89 24.14
N TRP A 21 -19.36 -8.77 23.92
CA TRP A 21 -19.49 -8.14 22.62
C TRP A 21 -18.07 -7.88 22.12
N PRO A 22 -17.62 -8.46 20.99
CA PRO A 22 -16.37 -8.02 20.41
C PRO A 22 -16.57 -6.55 20.05
N ALA A 23 -15.88 -5.67 20.78
CA ALA A 23 -15.77 -4.28 20.41
C ALA A 23 -15.26 -4.29 18.97
N ALA A 24 -16.13 -3.88 18.04
CA ALA A 24 -15.71 -3.57 16.69
C ALA A 24 -14.68 -2.46 16.86
N ALA A 25 -13.40 -2.84 16.80
CA ALA A 25 -12.33 -1.88 16.63
C ALA A 25 -12.64 -1.20 15.31
N SER A 26 -13.24 -0.01 15.40
CA SER A 26 -13.43 0.88 14.28
C SER A 26 -12.05 1.10 13.70
N ALA A 27 -11.71 0.36 12.65
CA ALA A 27 -10.58 0.69 11.81
C ALA A 27 -10.87 2.11 11.32
N GLN A 28 -10.21 3.08 11.95
CA GLN A 28 -10.26 4.47 11.54
C GLN A 28 -9.75 4.48 10.11
N THR A 29 -10.66 4.43 9.13
CA THR A 29 -10.33 4.59 7.73
C THR A 29 -9.72 5.98 7.64
N ALA A 30 -8.38 6.05 7.57
CA ALA A 30 -7.67 7.29 7.40
C ALA A 30 -8.24 7.97 6.15
N THR A 31 -8.99 9.05 6.36
CA THR A 31 -9.50 9.87 5.27
C THR A 31 -8.27 10.33 4.48
N PRO A 32 -8.16 10.06 3.16
CA PRO A 32 -6.96 10.42 2.42
C PRO A 32 -6.87 11.96 2.37
N GLU A 33 -6.02 12.52 3.22
CA GLU A 33 -6.03 13.94 3.57
C GLU A 33 -5.35 14.82 2.51
N GLU A 34 -4.51 14.25 1.64
CA GLU A 34 -3.91 14.93 0.49
C GLU A 34 -3.34 13.90 -0.49
N ALA A 35 -3.20 14.24 -1.78
CA ALA A 35 -2.65 13.34 -2.79
C ALA A 35 -1.46 13.96 -3.50
N TRP A 36 -0.38 13.19 -3.63
CA TRP A 36 0.89 13.65 -4.17
C TRP A 36 1.27 12.84 -5.40
N ASP A 37 1.44 13.51 -6.53
CA ASP A 37 1.76 12.86 -7.80
C ASP A 37 3.27 12.65 -7.95
N VAL A 38 3.66 11.44 -8.36
CA VAL A 38 5.00 11.18 -8.91
C VAL A 38 4.90 11.46 -10.41
N VAL A 39 5.45 12.60 -10.84
CA VAL A 39 5.47 13.02 -12.24
C VAL A 39 6.87 12.82 -12.81
N PHE A 40 6.98 12.14 -13.94
CA PHE A 40 8.24 11.95 -14.66
C PHE A 40 8.04 12.25 -16.15
N SER A 41 8.87 13.11 -16.72
CA SER A 41 8.76 13.57 -18.12
C SER A 41 7.38 14.11 -18.52
N GLY A 42 6.64 14.68 -17.57
CA GLY A 42 5.28 15.20 -17.78
C GLY A 42 4.17 14.14 -17.72
N VAL A 43 4.50 12.89 -17.37
CA VAL A 43 3.53 11.80 -17.16
C VAL A 43 3.36 11.57 -15.65
N VAL A 44 2.10 11.54 -15.18
CA VAL A 44 1.79 11.07 -13.81
C VAL A 44 1.97 9.55 -13.78
N VAL A 45 3.03 9.09 -13.14
CA VAL A 45 3.34 7.66 -13.02
C VAL A 45 2.39 7.01 -12.02
N LEU A 46 2.31 7.61 -10.82
CA LEU A 46 1.41 7.18 -9.75
C LEU A 46 1.04 8.35 -8.84
N ARG A 47 -0.06 8.18 -8.10
CA ARG A 47 -0.57 9.14 -7.12
C ARG A 47 -0.52 8.52 -5.73
N VAL A 48 0.22 9.15 -4.83
CA VAL A 48 0.42 8.71 -3.44
C VAL A 48 -0.59 9.39 -2.53
N ARG A 49 -1.37 8.60 -1.81
CA ARG A 49 -2.38 9.03 -0.83
C ARG A 49 -2.10 8.50 0.58
N PHE A 50 -1.31 7.43 0.67
CA PHE A 50 -1.01 6.76 1.92
C PHE A 50 0.51 6.69 2.16
N GLY A 51 0.89 6.91 3.42
CA GLY A 51 2.25 6.68 3.90
C GLY A 51 2.65 5.21 3.94
N ILE A 52 3.91 4.93 4.26
CA ILE A 52 4.43 3.58 4.58
C ILE A 52 5.69 3.73 5.44
N ASP A 53 5.93 2.81 6.38
CA ASP A 53 7.15 2.78 7.22
C ASP A 53 7.52 4.15 7.81
N ASP A 54 6.59 4.73 8.57
CA ASP A 54 6.70 6.05 9.21
C ASP A 54 6.84 7.26 8.25
N LEU A 55 6.78 7.05 6.93
CA LEU A 55 6.73 8.14 5.98
C LEU A 55 5.32 8.65 5.78
N THR A 56 5.18 9.97 5.81
CA THR A 56 3.97 10.66 5.30
C THR A 56 3.80 10.43 3.79
N PRO A 57 2.59 10.63 3.22
CA PRO A 57 2.37 10.52 1.77
C PRO A 57 3.33 11.38 0.93
N LEU A 58 3.64 12.60 1.38
CA LEU A 58 4.59 13.49 0.71
C LEU A 58 6.03 12.93 0.77
N GLN A 59 6.50 12.50 1.94
CA GLN A 59 7.83 11.92 2.07
C GLN A 59 7.99 10.65 1.23
N ARG A 60 6.93 9.83 1.18
CA ARG A 60 6.89 8.64 0.34
C ARG A 60 6.93 9.01 -1.14
N GLN A 61 6.13 9.98 -1.59
CA GLN A 61 6.18 10.48 -2.96
C GLN A 61 7.59 10.93 -3.33
N HIS A 62 8.26 11.67 -2.44
CA HIS A 62 9.62 12.15 -2.67
C HIS A 62 10.62 11.00 -2.80
N ARG A 63 10.54 10.00 -1.90
CA ARG A 63 11.38 8.79 -1.96
C ARG A 63 11.20 8.03 -3.27
N ILE A 64 9.95 7.87 -3.73
CA ILE A 64 9.66 7.19 -5.01
C ILE A 64 10.27 7.96 -6.18
N TYR A 65 10.13 9.29 -6.20
CA TYR A 65 10.73 10.12 -7.24
C TYR A 65 12.27 10.04 -7.23
N GLN A 66 12.90 10.05 -6.06
CA GLN A 66 14.34 9.88 -5.93
C GLN A 66 14.81 8.51 -6.45
N ASN A 67 14.15 7.42 -6.07
CA ASN A 67 14.46 6.08 -6.56
C ASN A 67 14.36 6.00 -8.08
N LEU A 68 13.32 6.61 -8.67
CA LEU A 68 13.14 6.67 -10.12
C LEU A 68 14.27 7.46 -10.79
N ARG A 69 14.60 8.63 -10.26
CA ARG A 69 15.67 9.46 -10.82
C ARG A 69 17.03 8.77 -10.74
N GLU A 70 17.36 8.15 -9.61
CA GLU A 70 18.59 7.38 -9.48
C GLU A 70 18.61 6.21 -10.46
N ALA A 71 17.52 5.44 -10.59
CA ALA A 71 17.45 4.34 -11.53
C ALA A 71 17.71 4.79 -12.97
N VAL A 72 17.12 5.92 -13.39
CA VAL A 72 17.33 6.52 -14.71
C VAL A 72 18.79 6.96 -14.88
N ASP A 73 19.35 7.69 -13.91
CA ASP A 73 20.73 8.18 -13.96
C ASP A 73 21.74 7.02 -14.02
N ARG A 74 21.46 5.91 -13.33
CA ARG A 74 22.31 4.70 -13.31
C ARG A 74 22.23 3.89 -14.60
N LEU A 75 21.05 3.79 -15.20
CA LEU A 75 20.86 3.08 -16.47
C LEU A 75 21.45 3.85 -17.65
N GLY A 76 21.38 5.19 -17.64
CA GLY A 76 21.99 6.04 -18.65
C GLY A 76 21.60 5.63 -20.07
N ALA A 77 22.58 5.25 -20.89
CA ALA A 77 22.37 4.85 -22.27
C ALA A 77 21.58 3.53 -22.45
N ASP A 78 21.55 2.68 -21.42
CA ASP A 78 20.82 1.41 -21.43
C ASP A 78 19.34 1.58 -21.03
N LEU A 79 18.91 2.82 -20.71
CA LEU A 79 17.53 3.11 -20.34
C LEU A 79 16.57 2.71 -21.48
N SER A 80 15.61 1.84 -21.15
CA SER A 80 14.55 1.41 -22.08
C SER A 80 13.23 1.23 -21.33
N PRO A 81 12.07 1.50 -21.96
CA PRO A 81 10.75 1.19 -21.41
C PRO A 81 10.58 -0.30 -21.08
N ASP A 82 11.26 -1.19 -21.81
CA ASP A 82 11.18 -2.65 -21.61
C ASP A 82 11.80 -3.11 -20.30
N LEU A 83 12.62 -2.26 -19.68
CA LEU A 83 13.19 -2.53 -18.35
C LEU A 83 12.17 -2.34 -17.23
N VAL A 84 10.98 -1.79 -17.50
CA VAL A 84 9.93 -1.64 -16.49
C VAL A 84 9.27 -2.99 -16.21
N GLN A 85 9.38 -3.45 -14.97
CA GLN A 85 8.88 -4.76 -14.54
C GLN A 85 7.99 -4.65 -13.30
N VAL A 86 7.04 -5.59 -13.21
CA VAL A 86 6.29 -5.87 -11.99
C VAL A 86 6.76 -7.22 -11.48
N THR A 87 7.37 -7.24 -10.30
CA THR A 87 7.91 -8.47 -9.70
C THR A 87 7.24 -8.74 -8.36
N GLU A 88 7.22 -10.00 -7.96
CA GLU A 88 6.72 -10.44 -6.66
C GLU A 88 7.83 -11.16 -5.91
N ALA A 89 8.04 -10.78 -4.65
CA ALA A 89 9.00 -11.43 -3.75
C ALA A 89 8.50 -11.28 -2.31
N ASP A 90 8.63 -12.33 -1.50
CA ASP A 90 8.23 -12.34 -0.08
C ASP A 90 6.78 -11.86 0.19
N GLY A 91 5.88 -12.10 -0.77
CA GLY A 91 4.47 -11.68 -0.69
C GLY A 91 4.22 -10.19 -0.96
N GLU A 92 5.25 -9.46 -1.39
CA GLU A 92 5.18 -8.06 -1.80
C GLU A 92 5.27 -7.91 -3.33
N VAL A 93 4.58 -6.90 -3.84
CA VAL A 93 4.57 -6.56 -5.27
C VAL A 93 5.38 -5.30 -5.48
N TYR A 94 6.37 -5.36 -6.37
CA TYR A 94 7.32 -4.28 -6.63
C TYR A 94 7.12 -3.73 -8.04
N LEU A 95 7.20 -2.41 -8.16
CA LEU A 95 7.45 -1.73 -9.43
C LEU A 95 8.96 -1.49 -9.55
N GLN A 96 9.55 -2.03 -10.61
CA GLN A 96 10.99 -1.95 -10.87
C GLN A 96 11.30 -1.31 -12.23
N LEU A 97 12.49 -0.73 -12.32
CA LEU A 97 13.11 -0.28 -13.56
C LEU A 97 14.50 -0.91 -13.65
N GLY A 98 14.65 -1.94 -14.47
CA GLY A 98 15.85 -2.77 -14.50
C GLY A 98 16.08 -3.44 -13.12
N PRO A 99 17.28 -3.36 -12.53
CA PRO A 99 17.54 -3.91 -11.21
C PRO A 99 17.05 -3.01 -10.05
N TYR A 100 16.50 -1.83 -10.34
CA TYR A 100 16.18 -0.83 -9.32
C TYR A 100 14.71 -0.92 -8.90
N VAL A 101 14.49 -1.07 -7.59
CA VAL A 101 13.14 -0.96 -7.00
C VAL A 101 12.74 0.50 -6.94
N ILE A 102 11.64 0.82 -7.63
CA ILE A 102 11.07 2.17 -7.59
C ILE A 102 10.16 2.29 -6.37
N THR A 103 9.23 1.36 -6.21
CA THR A 103 8.34 1.32 -5.04
C THR A 103 7.73 -0.05 -4.81
N VAL A 104 7.32 -0.30 -3.56
CA VAL A 104 6.42 -1.40 -3.20
C VAL A 104 4.98 -0.91 -3.36
N VAL A 105 4.13 -1.75 -3.97
CA VAL A 105 2.70 -1.47 -4.14
C VAL A 105 1.96 -1.94 -2.90
N ASP A 106 1.58 -1.01 -2.04
CA ASP A 106 0.89 -1.34 -0.79
C ASP A 106 -0.58 -1.65 -1.01
N GLU A 107 -1.10 -2.41 -0.06
CA GLU A 107 -2.48 -2.86 -0.01
C GLU A 107 -3.48 -1.69 0.14
N ALA A 108 -3.11 -0.59 0.82
CA ALA A 108 -4.03 0.54 1.03
C ALA A 108 -4.35 1.26 -0.28
N HIS A 109 -3.36 1.50 -1.14
CA HIS A 109 -3.59 2.05 -2.48
C HIS A 109 -4.37 1.08 -3.38
N ALA A 110 -4.05 -0.21 -3.33
CA ALA A 110 -4.76 -1.23 -4.11
C ALA A 110 -6.26 -1.25 -3.76
N ARG A 111 -6.58 -1.31 -2.46
CA ARG A 111 -7.96 -1.26 -1.97
C ARG A 111 -8.66 0.04 -2.34
N TYR A 112 -8.01 1.18 -2.17
CA TYR A 112 -8.58 2.48 -2.55
C TYR A 112 -8.94 2.54 -4.03
N GLN A 113 -8.12 1.95 -4.90
CA GLN A 113 -8.37 1.86 -6.34
C GLN A 113 -9.22 0.66 -6.77
N ARG A 114 -9.77 -0.10 -5.81
CA ARG A 114 -10.56 -1.31 -6.06
C ARG A 114 -9.83 -2.31 -6.97
N SER A 115 -8.53 -2.44 -6.76
CA SER A 115 -7.64 -3.30 -7.53
C SER A 115 -6.88 -4.24 -6.59
N THR A 116 -6.22 -5.25 -7.16
CA THR A 116 -5.18 -6.00 -6.46
C THR A 116 -3.86 -5.22 -6.51
N ARG A 117 -2.91 -5.55 -5.62
CA ARG A 117 -1.54 -4.99 -5.70
C ARG A 117 -0.93 -5.23 -7.08
N GLN A 118 -1.08 -6.44 -7.63
CA GLN A 118 -0.63 -6.79 -8.99
C GLN A 118 -1.30 -5.93 -10.07
N GLY A 119 -2.62 -5.77 -10.03
CA GLY A 119 -3.36 -4.99 -11.01
C GLY A 119 -3.01 -3.51 -10.96
N LEU A 120 -2.82 -2.97 -9.76
CA LEU A 120 -2.37 -1.60 -9.57
C LEU A 120 -0.92 -1.40 -10.06
N ALA A 121 -0.03 -2.35 -9.76
CA ALA A 121 1.34 -2.34 -10.24
C ALA A 121 1.41 -2.34 -11.77
N ALA A 122 0.54 -3.10 -12.45
CA ALA A 122 0.47 -3.13 -13.90
C ALA A 122 0.07 -1.76 -14.49
N ILE A 123 -0.87 -1.05 -13.86
CA ILE A 123 -1.26 0.31 -14.27
C ILE A 123 -0.07 1.27 -14.10
N TRP A 124 0.60 1.22 -12.96
CA TRP A 124 1.76 2.09 -12.70
C TRP A 124 2.92 1.77 -13.65
N ALA A 125 3.18 0.51 -13.94
CA ALA A 125 4.18 0.09 -14.92
C ALA A 125 3.85 0.64 -16.32
N ALA A 126 2.60 0.56 -16.77
CA ALA A 126 2.21 1.14 -18.06
C ALA A 126 2.42 2.67 -18.11
N ASN A 127 2.14 3.39 -17.01
CA ASN A 127 2.42 4.81 -16.93
C ASN A 127 3.92 5.11 -16.94
N LEU A 128 4.72 4.31 -16.22
CA LEU A 128 6.16 4.48 -16.17
C LEU A 128 6.82 4.22 -17.54
N ARG A 129 6.37 3.20 -18.29
CA ARG A 129 6.85 2.96 -19.66
C ARG A 129 6.65 4.18 -20.55
N ARG A 130 5.43 4.74 -20.57
CA ARG A 130 5.12 5.98 -21.31
C ARG A 130 5.98 7.16 -20.87
N ALA A 131 6.26 7.27 -19.57
CA ALA A 131 7.11 8.32 -19.02
C ALA A 131 8.57 8.19 -19.49
N ILE A 132 9.08 6.96 -19.58
CA ILE A 132 10.43 6.66 -20.07
C ILE A 132 10.54 6.86 -21.58
N GLU A 133 9.56 6.40 -22.36
CA GLU A 133 9.48 6.66 -23.81
C GLU A 133 9.62 8.16 -24.09
N ARG A 134 8.80 8.96 -23.41
CA ARG A 134 8.84 10.42 -23.53
C ARG A 134 10.15 11.04 -23.03
N TYR A 135 10.76 10.48 -21.99
CA TYR A 135 12.07 10.93 -21.52
C TYR A 135 13.13 10.76 -22.62
N ILE A 136 13.20 9.57 -23.21
CA ILE A 136 14.14 9.23 -24.27
C ILE A 136 13.89 10.13 -25.49
N GLU A 137 12.65 10.29 -25.93
CA GLU A 137 12.30 11.19 -27.05
C GLU A 137 12.81 12.63 -26.85
N VAL A 138 12.70 13.17 -25.63
CA VAL A 138 13.15 14.54 -25.33
C VAL A 138 14.67 14.66 -25.30
N HIS A 139 15.38 13.64 -24.83
CA HIS A 139 16.83 13.71 -24.59
C HIS A 139 17.68 13.08 -25.72
N SER A 140 17.10 12.27 -26.60
CA SER A 140 17.76 11.73 -27.79
C SER A 140 17.73 12.67 -29.00
N ASN A 141 16.90 13.72 -28.94
CA ASN A 141 16.83 14.78 -29.97
C ASN A 141 17.77 15.96 -29.67
N ILE A 142 18.71 15.79 -28.74
CA ILE A 142 19.74 16.76 -28.34
C ILE A 142 21.11 16.15 -28.69
#